data_AF-A0A5C7M875-F1
#
_entry.id   AF-A0A5C7M875-F1
#
_cell.length_a   1.000
_cell.length_b   1.000
_cell.length_c   1.000
_cell.angle_alpha   90.00
_cell.angle_beta   90.00
_cell.angle_gamma   90.00
#
_symmetry.space_group_name_H-M   'P 1'
#
loop_
_entity.id
_entity.type
_entity.pdbx_description
1 polymer ?
#
loop_
_entity_poly.entity_id
_entity_poly.type
_entity_poly.pdbx_seq_one_letter_code
_entity_poly.pdbx_strand_id
1 'polypeptide(L)'
;MTATEPDVRDLLQQIREAIHGPQMMTGGEFRKLLKLSRTAFHTRRALGRIGPQPATTLGHPKWHAAEVEAWMRTRDAAGELYDAARWPAVWKRMQKQPG
;
A
#
# COMPACT_ATOMS: atom_id res chain seq x y z
N MET A 1 -6.04 13.25 40.60
CA MET A 1 -4.97 13.21 39.59
C MET A 1 -5.47 12.29 38.48
N THR A 2 -6.09 12.88 37.47
CA THR A 2 -6.87 12.18 36.44
C THR A 2 -5.92 11.78 35.32
N ALA A 3 -5.77 10.47 35.10
CA ALA A 3 -5.00 9.94 33.98
C ALA A 3 -5.66 10.42 32.68
N THR A 4 -4.90 11.18 31.89
CA THR A 4 -5.36 11.86 30.69
C THR A 4 -5.71 10.81 29.61
N GLU A 5 -6.91 10.91 29.05
CA GLU A 5 -7.43 10.05 27.96
C GLU A 5 -6.74 10.11 26.56
N PRO A 6 -5.73 10.96 26.21
CA PRO A 6 -5.04 10.82 24.92
C PRO A 6 -4.12 9.60 24.80
N ASP A 7 -3.81 8.90 25.89
CA ASP A 7 -2.80 7.82 25.91
C ASP A 7 -3.29 6.52 25.23
N VAL A 8 -4.56 6.14 25.41
CA VAL A 8 -5.10 4.88 24.89
C VAL A 8 -5.26 4.90 23.37
N ARG A 9 -5.64 6.05 22.78
CA ARG A 9 -5.80 6.17 21.33
C ARG A 9 -4.46 6.15 20.61
N ASP A 10 -3.46 6.80 21.21
CA ASP A 10 -2.09 6.80 20.71
C ASP A 10 -1.46 5.40 20.85
N LEU A 11 -1.70 4.71 21.98
CA LEU A 11 -1.27 3.33 22.19
C LEU A 11 -1.92 2.35 21.20
N LEU A 12 -3.22 2.51 20.90
CA LEU A 12 -3.90 1.70 19.88
C LEU A 12 -3.38 1.98 18.47
N GLN A 13 -3.00 3.23 18.19
CA GLN A 13 -2.38 3.60 16.92
C GLN A 13 -0.96 3.02 16.82
N GLN A 14 -0.15 3.11 17.86
CA GLN A 14 1.18 2.50 17.94
C GLN A 14 1.12 0.97 17.87
N ILE A 15 0.16 0.32 18.54
CA ILE A 15 -0.03 -1.14 18.46
C ILE A 15 -0.46 -1.55 17.06
N ARG A 16 -1.37 -0.79 16.43
CA ARG A 16 -1.72 -0.99 15.02
C ARG A 16 -0.46 -0.90 14.16
N GLU A 17 0.34 0.15 14.30
CA GLU A 17 1.58 0.35 13.55
C GLU A 17 2.65 -0.73 13.82
N ALA A 18 2.78 -1.20 15.08
CA ALA A 18 3.74 -2.22 15.49
C ALA A 18 3.34 -3.65 15.06
N ILE A 19 2.04 -3.97 15.05
CA ILE A 19 1.52 -5.21 14.46
C ILE A 19 1.71 -5.21 12.93
N HIS A 20 1.77 -4.02 12.32
CA HIS A 20 1.98 -3.82 10.88
C HIS A 20 3.44 -3.62 10.47
N GLY A 21 4.43 -4.23 11.17
CA GLY A 21 5.78 -4.40 10.59
C GLY A 21 5.68 -4.80 9.11
N PRO A 22 6.50 -4.24 8.20
CA PRO A 22 6.15 -3.93 6.81
C PRO A 22 5.36 -5.07 6.17
N GLN A 23 4.02 -4.97 6.25
CA GLN A 23 3.19 -6.13 5.99
C GLN A 23 3.26 -6.41 4.49
N MET A 24 3.85 -7.55 4.15
CA MET A 24 4.05 -7.94 2.77
C MET A 24 2.83 -8.74 2.30
N MET A 25 2.09 -8.19 1.34
CA MET A 25 0.97 -8.83 0.68
C MET A 25 1.45 -9.70 -0.47
N THR A 26 0.88 -10.88 -0.61
CA THR A 26 1.02 -11.70 -1.80
C THR A 26 0.26 -11.10 -2.98
N GLY A 27 0.63 -11.46 -4.21
CA GLY A 27 -0.16 -11.09 -5.39
C GLY A 27 -1.59 -11.61 -5.35
N GLY A 28 -1.83 -12.72 -4.64
CA GLY A 28 -3.17 -13.27 -4.42
C GLY A 28 -4.05 -12.36 -3.57
N GLU A 29 -3.51 -11.80 -2.48
CA GLU A 29 -4.20 -10.85 -1.60
C GLU A 29 -4.43 -9.51 -2.30
N PHE A 30 -3.40 -8.98 -2.98
CA PHE A 30 -3.55 -7.72 -3.72
C PHE A 30 -4.60 -7.83 -4.83
N ARG A 31 -4.64 -8.96 -5.54
CA ARG A 31 -5.70 -9.23 -6.52
C ARG A 31 -7.09 -9.24 -5.89
N LYS A 32 -7.27 -9.90 -4.73
CA LYS A 32 -8.56 -9.97 -4.03
C LYS A 32 -9.03 -8.57 -3.62
N LEU A 33 -8.12 -7.73 -3.13
CA LEU A 33 -8.37 -6.34 -2.76
C LEU A 33 -8.92 -5.52 -3.94
N LEU A 34 -8.35 -5.72 -5.13
CA LEU A 34 -8.80 -5.07 -6.37
C LEU A 34 -10.06 -5.72 -6.99
N LYS A 35 -10.57 -6.80 -6.40
CA LYS A 35 -11.69 -7.60 -6.94
C LYS A 35 -11.46 -8.01 -8.40
N LEU A 36 -10.21 -8.33 -8.76
CA LEU A 36 -9.84 -8.74 -10.12
C LEU A 36 -9.74 -10.26 -10.25
N SER A 37 -10.01 -10.77 -11.45
CA SER A 37 -9.64 -12.14 -11.80
C SER A 37 -8.11 -12.30 -11.84
N ARG A 38 -7.61 -13.54 -11.80
CA ARG A 38 -6.16 -13.80 -11.90
C ARG A 38 -5.59 -13.21 -13.19
N THR A 39 -6.22 -13.54 -14.32
CA THR A 39 -5.82 -13.06 -15.64
C THR A 39 -5.83 -11.54 -15.71
N ALA A 40 -6.92 -10.89 -15.28
CA ALA A 40 -7.02 -9.43 -15.32
C ALA A 40 -5.95 -8.74 -14.48
N PHE A 41 -5.62 -9.27 -13.30
CA PHE A 41 -4.53 -8.75 -12.46
C PHE A 41 -3.17 -8.88 -13.15
N HIS A 42 -2.86 -10.06 -13.70
CA HIS A 42 -1.60 -10.27 -14.43
C HIS A 42 -1.51 -9.38 -15.66
N THR A 43 -2.57 -9.27 -16.46
CA THR A 43 -2.61 -8.39 -17.63
C THR A 43 -2.43 -6.93 -17.25
N ARG A 44 -3.15 -6.42 -16.24
CA ARG A 44 -2.99 -5.03 -15.78
C ARG A 44 -1.59 -4.76 -15.26
N ARG A 45 -1.00 -5.70 -14.52
CA ARG A 45 0.39 -5.59 -14.07
C ARG A 45 1.38 -5.57 -15.23
N ALA A 46 1.23 -6.47 -16.20
CA ALA A 46 2.10 -6.54 -17.38
C ALA A 46 2.00 -5.26 -18.23
N LEU A 47 0.81 -4.67 -18.31
CA LEU A 47 0.57 -3.38 -18.96
C LEU A 47 1.00 -2.17 -18.10
N GLY A 48 1.60 -2.37 -16.93
CA GLY A 48 2.03 -1.29 -16.04
C GLY A 48 0.89 -0.49 -15.40
N ARG A 49 -0.37 -0.96 -15.42
CA ARG A 49 -1.53 -0.25 -14.86
C ARG A 49 -1.70 -0.39 -13.34
N ILE A 50 -0.76 -1.06 -12.68
CA ILE A 50 -0.73 -1.21 -11.22
C ILE A 50 0.49 -0.46 -10.72
N GLY A 51 0.27 0.59 -9.93
CA GLY A 51 1.32 1.46 -9.41
C GLY A 51 2.34 0.74 -8.51
N PRO A 52 1.90 0.08 -7.42
CA PRO A 52 2.78 -0.49 -6.42
C PRO A 52 3.78 -1.49 -6.97
N GLN A 53 5.04 -1.30 -6.62
CA GLN A 53 6.12 -2.17 -7.09
C GLN A 53 6.29 -3.38 -6.17
N PRO A 54 6.39 -4.60 -6.73
CA PRO A 54 6.65 -5.77 -5.92
C PRO A 54 8.11 -5.81 -5.47
N ALA A 55 8.33 -6.13 -4.21
CA ALA A 55 9.58 -6.69 -3.72
C ALA A 55 9.64 -8.19 -4.07
N THR A 56 10.76 -8.64 -4.63
CA THR A 56 10.98 -10.07 -4.86
C THR A 56 11.50 -10.70 -3.58
N THR A 57 10.70 -11.56 -2.95
CA THR A 57 11.09 -12.30 -1.74
C THR A 57 10.99 -13.79 -2.02
N LEU A 58 12.11 -14.53 -1.92
CA LEU A 58 12.16 -15.98 -2.15
C LEU A 58 11.52 -16.41 -3.49
N GLY A 59 11.77 -15.65 -4.56
CA GLY A 59 11.25 -15.94 -5.90
C GLY A 59 9.77 -15.59 -6.13
N HIS A 60 9.06 -15.11 -5.11
CA HIS A 60 7.66 -14.70 -5.23
C HIS A 60 7.52 -13.17 -5.10
N PRO A 61 6.74 -12.51 -5.96
CA PRO A 61 6.48 -11.09 -5.83
C PRO A 61 5.57 -10.84 -4.62
N LYS A 62 6.03 -9.95 -3.73
CA LYS A 62 5.27 -9.44 -2.59
C LYS A 62 5.19 -7.92 -2.65
N TRP A 63 4.12 -7.35 -2.15
CA TRP A 63 3.89 -5.90 -2.16
C TRP A 63 3.81 -5.38 -0.74
N HIS A 64 4.34 -4.17 -0.51
CA HIS A 64 4.15 -3.51 0.77
C HIS A 64 2.68 -3.09 0.92
N ALA A 65 2.00 -3.57 1.96
CA ALA A 65 0.60 -3.26 2.22
C ALA A 65 0.37 -1.75 2.33
N ALA A 66 1.26 -1.04 3.03
CA ALA A 66 1.18 0.42 3.18
C ALA A 66 1.27 1.14 1.83
N GLU A 67 2.11 0.69 0.91
CA GLU A 67 2.21 1.25 -0.44
C GLU A 67 0.92 0.97 -1.24
N VAL A 68 0.37 -0.24 -1.14
CA VAL A 68 -0.88 -0.62 -1.81
C VAL A 68 -2.06 0.19 -1.27
N GLU A 69 -2.16 0.38 0.05
CA GLU A 69 -3.19 1.21 0.66
C GLU A 69 -3.08 2.68 0.24
N ALA A 70 -1.87 3.24 0.30
CA ALA A 70 -1.61 4.60 -0.14
C ALA A 70 -2.01 4.79 -1.61
N TRP A 71 -1.66 3.82 -2.47
CA TRP A 71 -2.04 3.82 -3.87
C TRP A 71 -3.55 3.79 -4.06
N MET A 72 -4.25 2.93 -3.31
CA MET A 72 -5.71 2.84 -3.38
C MET A 72 -6.44 4.05 -2.83
N ARG A 73 -5.81 4.89 -2.00
CA ARG A 73 -6.41 6.14 -1.50
C ARG A 73 -6.04 7.36 -2.34
N THR A 74 -4.94 7.30 -3.07
CA THR A 74 -4.46 8.43 -3.86
C THR A 74 -4.97 8.33 -5.28
N ARG A 75 -5.52 9.42 -5.80
CA ARG A 75 -5.91 9.56 -7.21
C ARG A 75 -5.10 10.68 -7.85
N ASP A 76 -4.91 10.59 -9.15
CA ASP A 76 -4.36 11.69 -9.92
C ASP A 76 -5.39 12.81 -10.13
N ALA A 77 -4.99 13.89 -10.79
CA ALA A 77 -5.85 15.05 -11.03
C ALA A 77 -7.09 14.72 -11.88
N ALA A 78 -7.07 13.61 -12.63
CA ALA A 78 -8.22 13.12 -13.40
C ALA A 78 -9.12 12.18 -12.58
N GLY A 79 -8.77 11.90 -11.31
CA GLY A 79 -9.50 10.97 -10.46
C GLY A 79 -9.11 9.51 -10.65
N GLU A 80 -8.05 9.22 -11.41
CA GLU A 80 -7.62 7.86 -11.76
C GLU A 80 -6.50 7.34 -10.84
N LEU A 81 -6.32 6.02 -10.81
CA LEU A 81 -5.19 5.40 -10.10
C LEU A 81 -3.88 5.64 -10.86
N TYR A 82 -2.81 5.91 -10.11
CA TYR A 82 -1.47 6.03 -10.69
C TYR A 82 -0.98 4.70 -11.27
N ASP A 83 -0.35 4.74 -12.44
CA ASP A 83 0.30 3.58 -13.04
C ASP A 83 1.69 3.31 -12.44
N ALA A 84 2.31 2.21 -12.88
CA ALA A 84 3.63 1.76 -12.46
C ALA A 84 4.76 2.77 -12.75
N ALA A 85 4.58 3.65 -13.75
CA ALA A 85 5.59 4.65 -14.11
C ALA A 85 5.50 5.88 -13.20
N ARG A 86 4.28 6.31 -12.86
CA ARG A 86 4.03 7.53 -12.07
C ARG A 86 4.05 7.28 -10.57
N TRP A 87 3.52 6.15 -10.11
CA TRP A 87 3.34 5.87 -8.69
C TRP A 87 4.64 5.90 -7.86
N PRO A 88 5.79 5.34 -8.30
CA PRO A 88 7.00 5.33 -7.48
C PRO A 88 7.48 6.74 -7.08
N ALA A 89 7.30 7.73 -7.97
CA ALA A 89 7.66 9.11 -7.68
C ALA A 89 6.71 9.74 -6.63
N VAL A 90 5.42 9.43 -6.70
CA VAL A 90 4.41 9.85 -5.71
C VAL A 90 4.70 9.20 -4.36
N TRP A 91 4.92 7.89 -4.34
CA TRP A 91 5.22 7.13 -3.13
C TRP A 91 6.47 7.62 -2.42
N LYS A 92 7.55 7.87 -3.18
CA LYS A 92 8.80 8.42 -2.63
C LYS A 92 8.61 9.82 -2.03
N ARG A 93 7.69 10.64 -2.57
CA ARG A 93 7.36 11.95 -1.99
C ARG A 93 6.60 11.79 -0.67
N MET A 94 5.63 10.87 -0.61
CA MET A 94 4.89 10.58 0.62
C MET A 94 5.79 10.07 1.74
N GLN A 95 6.75 9.19 1.43
CA GLN A 95 7.71 8.69 2.42
C GLN A 95 8.69 9.75 2.95
N LYS A 96 8.92 10.84 2.20
CA LYS A 96 9.86 11.90 2.54
C LYS A 96 9.24 13.03 3.36
N GLN A 97 7.92 13.03 3.55
CA GLN A 97 7.27 13.97 4.44
C GLN A 97 7.17 13.31 5.83
N PRO A 98 8.08 13.62 6.78
CA PRO A 98 7.75 13.41 8.18
C PRO A 98 6.56 14.32 8.49
N GLY A 99 5.46 13.72 8.91
CA GLY A 99 4.43 14.45 9.66
C GLY A 99 5.00 14.94 10.98
#